data_AF-A0A9E3QAS1-F1
#
_entry.id   AF-A0A9E3QAS1-F1
#
_cell.length_a   1.000
_cell.length_b   1.000
_cell.length_c   1.000
_cell.angle_alpha   90.00
_cell.angle_beta   90.00
_cell.angle_gamma   90.00
#
_symmetry.space_group_name_H-M   'P 1'
#
loop_
_entity.id
_entity.type
_entity.pdbx_description
1 polymer ?
#
loop_
_entity_poly.entity_id
_entity_poly.type
_entity_poly.pdbx_seq_one_letter_code
_entity_poly.pdbx_strand_id
1 'polypeptide(L)'
;GAIYYDLLANKIGLGGVSGRNLMHYAAAEKKVTIVGPSTMAAMLQIIVQGLRSLEIHNDTEKIRKNIEQLSKHLLAHNAYMNKLGSSLGTTVGHFNATYKELGKIDKDVVKIADTTSSVEPVLIDRPLMGDDD
;
A
#
# COMPACT_ATOMS: atom_id res chain seq x y z
N GLY A 1 -28.91 33.45 17.67
CA GLY A 1 -29.27 34.41 16.62
C GLY A 1 -29.40 35.82 17.16
N ALA A 2 -30.36 36.05 18.08
CA ALA A 2 -30.72 37.38 18.56
C ALA A 2 -29.57 38.15 19.25
N ILE A 3 -28.87 37.55 20.23
CA ILE A 3 -27.89 38.30 21.06
C ILE A 3 -26.72 38.88 20.24
N TYR A 4 -26.14 38.15 19.28
CA TYR A 4 -25.05 38.68 18.44
C TYR A 4 -25.50 39.87 17.57
N TYR A 5 -26.70 39.77 16.99
CA TYR A 5 -27.29 40.86 16.22
C TYR A 5 -27.71 42.03 17.11
N ASP A 6 -28.22 41.77 18.31
CA ASP A 6 -28.67 42.79 19.27
C ASP A 6 -27.48 43.57 19.85
N LEU A 7 -26.34 42.91 20.11
CA LEU A 7 -25.09 43.55 20.54
C LEU A 7 -24.45 44.44 19.45
N LEU A 8 -24.69 44.15 18.17
CA LEU A 8 -24.18 44.94 17.05
C LEU A 8 -25.14 46.05 16.60
N ALA A 9 -26.45 45.80 16.69
CA ALA A 9 -27.50 46.70 16.21
C ALA A 9 -27.96 47.73 17.27
N ASN A 10 -27.97 47.39 18.56
CA ASN A 10 -28.43 48.29 19.62
C ASN A 10 -27.25 48.92 20.39
N LYS A 11 -27.37 50.22 20.67
CA LYS A 11 -26.52 50.90 21.68
C LYS A 11 -26.87 50.33 23.05
N ILE A 12 -25.93 49.64 23.69
CA ILE A 12 -26.18 49.01 24.98
C ILE A 12 -25.83 50.00 26.10
N GLY A 13 -26.80 50.30 26.97
CA GLY A 13 -26.62 51.13 28.17
C GLY A 13 -26.77 52.65 27.97
N LEU A 14 -27.04 53.36 29.07
CA LEU A 14 -27.26 54.81 29.17
C LEU A 14 -26.10 55.68 28.63
N GLY A 15 -24.94 55.08 28.30
CA GLY A 15 -23.74 55.73 27.76
C GLY A 15 -23.40 55.43 26.29
N GLY A 16 -24.20 54.65 25.56
CA GLY A 16 -24.15 54.60 24.09
C GLY A 16 -22.86 54.06 23.44
N VAL A 17 -22.30 52.94 23.91
CA VAL A 17 -21.20 52.27 23.20
C VAL A 17 -21.75 51.59 21.94
N SER A 18 -21.21 51.93 20.76
CA SER A 18 -21.61 51.33 19.48
C SER A 18 -20.97 49.96 19.27
N GLY A 19 -21.69 49.00 18.68
CA GLY A 19 -21.19 47.64 18.39
C GLY A 19 -19.86 47.61 17.60
N ARG A 20 -19.55 48.67 16.84
CA ARG A 20 -18.26 48.84 16.14
C ARG A 20 -17.07 48.99 17.12
N ASN A 21 -17.25 49.68 18.24
CA ASN A 21 -16.21 49.83 19.27
C ASN A 21 -16.00 48.53 20.04
N LEU A 22 -17.06 47.74 20.30
CA LEU A 22 -16.92 46.43 20.93
C LEU A 22 -16.15 45.44 20.05
N MET A 23 -16.44 45.40 18.75
CA MET A 23 -15.70 44.53 17.82
C MET A 23 -14.24 44.95 17.70
N HIS A 24 -13.96 46.26 17.65
CA HIS A 24 -12.60 46.78 17.60
C HIS A 24 -11.83 46.47 18.91
N TYR A 25 -12.45 46.71 20.06
CA TYR A 25 -11.87 46.38 21.37
C TYR A 25 -11.60 44.87 21.52
N ALA A 26 -12.57 44.03 21.15
CA ALA A 26 -12.44 42.58 21.19
C ALA A 26 -11.30 42.09 20.30
N ALA A 27 -11.22 42.56 19.05
CA ALA A 27 -10.24 42.09 18.07
C ALA A 27 -8.83 42.68 18.30
N ALA A 28 -8.73 44.00 18.49
CA ALA A 28 -7.44 44.70 18.53
C ALA A 28 -6.79 44.67 19.93
N GLU A 29 -7.59 44.84 20.99
CA GLU A 29 -7.06 44.95 22.35
C GLU A 29 -7.09 43.61 23.09
N LYS A 30 -8.17 42.83 22.92
CA LYS A 30 -8.36 41.57 23.63
C LYS A 30 -8.03 40.32 22.82
N LYS A 31 -7.81 40.44 21.51
CA LYS A 31 -7.52 39.33 20.58
C LYS A 31 -8.56 38.20 20.65
N VAL A 32 -9.83 38.55 20.86
CA VAL A 32 -10.96 37.61 20.88
C VAL A 32 -11.95 37.94 19.78
N THR A 33 -12.56 36.91 19.20
CA THR A 33 -13.61 37.05 18.22
C THR A 33 -14.97 36.84 18.87
N ILE A 34 -15.87 37.81 18.73
CA ILE A 34 -17.23 37.68 19.23
C ILE A 34 -18.00 36.75 18.28
N VAL A 35 -18.56 35.66 18.82
CA VAL A 35 -19.30 34.65 18.05
C VAL A 35 -20.66 34.37 18.69
N GLY A 36 -21.68 34.17 17.85
CA GLY A 36 -22.95 33.62 18.30
C GLY A 36 -22.87 32.09 18.50
N PRO A 37 -23.79 31.48 19.27
CA PRO A 37 -23.79 30.03 19.53
C PRO A 37 -23.72 29.17 18.26
N SER A 38 -24.44 29.55 17.20
CA SER A 38 -24.43 28.84 15.91
C SER A 38 -23.08 28.94 15.18
N THR A 39 -22.45 30.13 15.19
CA THR A 39 -21.15 30.35 14.56
C THR A 39 -20.04 29.59 15.31
N MET A 40 -20.08 29.62 16.65
CA MET A 40 -19.14 28.86 17.48
C MET A 40 -19.28 27.35 17.25
N ALA A 41 -20.52 26.85 17.23
CA ALA A 41 -20.79 25.43 16.95
C ALA A 41 -20.26 25.02 15.57
N ALA A 42 -20.48 25.85 14.53
CA ALA A 42 -19.96 25.58 13.18
C ALA A 42 -18.42 25.58 13.14
N MET A 43 -17.75 26.52 13.81
CA MET A 43 -16.28 26.55 13.90
C MET A 43 -15.73 25.31 14.60
N LEU A 44 -16.32 24.90 15.72
CA LEU A 44 -15.93 23.67 16.42
C LEU A 44 -16.16 22.44 15.55
N GLN A 45 -17.27 22.39 14.80
CA GLN A 45 -17.55 21.30 13.88
C GLN A 45 -16.50 21.20 12.76
N ILE A 46 -16.07 22.33 12.19
CA ILE A 46 -15.00 22.39 11.19
C ILE A 46 -13.68 21.91 11.80
N ILE A 47 -13.36 22.33 13.03
CA ILE A 47 -12.14 21.87 13.73
C ILE A 47 -12.18 20.35 13.94
N VAL A 48 -13.30 19.80 14.41
CA VAL A 48 -13.46 18.35 14.61
C VAL A 48 -13.33 17.59 13.28
N GLN A 49 -13.89 18.11 12.19
CA GLN A 49 -13.72 17.52 10.86
C GLN A 49 -12.25 17.58 10.41
N GLY A 50 -11.57 18.70 10.65
CA GLY A 50 -10.14 18.86 10.36
C GLY A 50 -9.27 17.85 11.13
N LEU A 51 -9.52 17.66 12.43
CA LEU A 51 -8.81 16.69 13.25
C LEU A 51 -9.00 15.25 12.75
N ARG A 52 -10.24 14.85 12.41
CA ARG A 52 -10.51 13.54 11.81
C ARG A 52 -9.79 13.36 10.46
N SER A 53 -9.73 14.42 9.65
CA SER A 53 -9.01 14.37 8.38
C SER A 53 -7.50 14.17 8.57
N LEU A 54 -6.91 14.74 9.63
CA LEU A 54 -5.50 14.53 9.96
C LEU A 54 -5.22 13.10 10.42
N GLU A 55 -6.12 12.51 11.20
CA GLU A 55 -6.03 11.09 11.60
C GLU A 55 -6.09 10.16 10.38
N ILE A 56 -7.05 10.37 9.48
CA ILE A 56 -7.18 9.60 8.23
C ILE A 56 -5.92 9.72 7.38
N HIS A 57 -5.35 10.93 7.27
CA HIS A 57 -4.11 11.15 6.51
C HIS A 57 -2.93 10.38 7.12
N ASN A 58 -2.77 10.43 8.45
CA ASN A 58 -1.72 9.69 9.15
C ASN A 58 -1.84 8.18 8.95
N ASP A 59 -3.06 7.64 8.99
CA ASP A 59 -3.29 6.21 8.76
C ASP A 59 -3.08 5.83 7.29
N THR A 60 -3.46 6.70 6.35
CA THR A 60 -3.17 6.52 4.92
C THR A 60 -1.66 6.43 4.66
N GLU A 61 -0.85 7.26 5.31
CA GLU A 61 0.61 7.20 5.19
C GLU A 61 1.18 5.88 5.74
N LYS A 62 0.63 5.33 6.83
CA LYS A 62 1.02 4.00 7.32
C LYS A 62 0.65 2.90 6.32
N ILE A 63 -0.56 2.95 5.76
CA ILE A 63 -1.00 1.99 4.74
C ILE A 63 -0.07 2.02 3.54
N ARG A 64 0.27 3.23 3.04
CA ARG A 64 1.20 3.41 1.92
C ARG A 64 2.56 2.78 2.20
N LYS A 65 3.15 3.04 3.38
CA LYS A 65 4.44 2.44 3.78
C LYS A 65 4.37 0.92 3.86
N ASN A 66 3.27 0.37 4.39
CA ASN A 66 3.09 -1.08 4.47
C ASN A 66 2.96 -1.72 3.06
N ILE A 67 2.25 -1.06 2.13
CA ILE A 67 2.14 -1.50 0.74
C ILE A 67 3.51 -1.48 0.05
N GLU A 68 4.32 -0.43 0.27
CA GLU A 68 5.68 -0.35 -0.27
C GLU A 68 6.57 -1.49 0.25
N GLN A 69 6.50 -1.78 1.55
CA GLN A 69 7.22 -2.90 2.13
C GLN A 69 6.76 -4.23 1.52
N LEU A 70 5.45 -4.46 1.48
CA LEU A 70 4.87 -5.68 0.90
C LEU A 70 5.29 -5.87 -0.56
N SER A 71 5.28 -4.81 -1.36
CA SER A 71 5.74 -4.83 -2.76
C SER A 71 7.21 -5.25 -2.87
N LYS A 72 8.09 -4.69 -2.02
CA LYS A 72 9.50 -5.11 -1.97
C LYS A 72 9.66 -6.58 -1.62
N HIS A 73 8.90 -7.09 -0.64
CA HIS A 73 8.92 -8.50 -0.26
C HIS A 73 8.45 -9.41 -1.41
N LEU A 74 7.38 -9.01 -2.12
CA LEU A 74 6.84 -9.76 -3.25
C LEU A 74 7.87 -9.85 -4.38
N LEU A 75 8.50 -8.74 -4.75
CA LEU A 75 9.53 -8.72 -5.80
C LEU A 75 10.76 -9.55 -5.41
N ALA A 76 11.21 -9.46 -4.15
CA ALA A 76 12.32 -10.28 -3.67
C ALA A 76 12.00 -11.79 -3.74
N HIS A 77 10.79 -12.17 -3.33
CA HIS A 77 10.35 -13.56 -3.40
C HIS A 77 10.22 -14.05 -4.84
N ASN A 78 9.70 -13.22 -5.75
CA ASN A 78 9.64 -13.54 -7.17
C ASN A 78 11.04 -13.78 -7.77
N ALA A 79 12.02 -12.94 -7.40
CA ALA A 79 13.41 -13.14 -7.81
C ALA A 79 14.00 -14.47 -7.31
N TYR A 80 13.65 -14.91 -6.09
CA TYR A 80 14.05 -16.23 -5.61
C TYR A 80 13.37 -17.36 -6.40
N MET A 81 12.09 -17.22 -6.76
CA MET A 81 11.38 -18.20 -7.58
C MET A 81 12.00 -18.33 -8.98
N ASN A 82 12.40 -17.22 -9.61
CA ASN A 82 13.11 -17.26 -10.90
C ASN A 82 14.43 -18.01 -10.80
N LYS A 83 15.24 -17.74 -9.75
CA LYS A 83 16.50 -18.47 -9.51
C LYS A 83 16.27 -19.96 -9.24
N LEU A 84 15.24 -20.30 -8.48
CA LEU A 84 14.85 -21.68 -8.21
C LEU A 84 14.48 -22.40 -9.50
N GLY A 85 13.66 -21.78 -10.35
CA GLY A 85 13.34 -22.31 -11.67
C GLY A 85 14.59 -22.62 -12.49
N SER A 86 15.64 -21.80 -12.40
CA SER A 86 16.87 -21.95 -13.21
C SER A 86 17.65 -23.17 -12.77
N SER A 87 17.75 -23.33 -11.45
CA SER A 87 18.38 -24.49 -10.83
C SER A 87 17.60 -25.77 -11.17
N LEU A 88 16.27 -25.74 -11.08
CA LEU A 88 15.41 -26.86 -11.47
C LEU A 88 15.56 -27.20 -12.96
N GLY A 89 15.60 -26.20 -13.85
CA GLY A 89 15.84 -26.42 -15.28
C GLY A 89 17.17 -27.12 -15.56
N THR A 90 18.21 -26.78 -14.79
CA THR A 90 19.52 -27.44 -14.86
C THR A 90 19.43 -28.90 -14.39
N THR A 91 18.79 -29.16 -13.24
CA THR A 91 18.59 -30.52 -12.73
C THR A 91 17.78 -31.38 -13.68
N VAL A 92 16.69 -30.86 -14.25
CA VAL A 92 15.91 -31.53 -15.31
C VAL A 92 16.78 -31.83 -16.52
N GLY A 93 17.63 -30.89 -16.93
CA GLY A 93 18.60 -31.08 -18.00
C GLY A 93 19.53 -32.27 -17.74
N HIS A 94 20.14 -32.35 -16.56
CA HIS A 94 20.98 -33.47 -16.16
C HIS A 94 20.21 -34.79 -16.13
N PHE A 95 19.02 -34.81 -15.51
CA PHE A 95 18.16 -35.98 -15.46
C PHE A 95 17.87 -36.54 -16.85
N ASN A 96 17.38 -35.69 -17.76
CA ASN A 96 17.04 -36.08 -19.13
C ASN A 96 18.27 -36.57 -19.92
N ALA A 97 19.42 -35.91 -19.77
CA ALA A 97 20.65 -36.31 -20.44
C ALA A 97 21.15 -37.68 -19.95
N THR A 98 21.27 -37.85 -18.62
CA THR A 98 21.72 -39.10 -18.01
C THR A 98 20.77 -40.26 -18.34
N TYR A 99 19.46 -40.04 -18.35
CA TYR A 99 18.52 -41.13 -18.65
C TYR A 99 18.59 -41.55 -20.13
N LYS A 100 18.79 -40.59 -21.05
CA LYS A 100 19.05 -40.91 -22.46
C LYS A 100 20.34 -41.71 -22.64
N GLU A 101 21.42 -41.33 -21.96
CA GLU A 101 22.68 -42.09 -22.02
C GLU A 101 22.50 -43.51 -21.47
N LEU A 102 21.75 -43.68 -20.38
CA LEU A 102 21.41 -45.01 -19.86
C LEU A 102 20.66 -45.87 -20.89
N GLY A 103 19.70 -45.29 -21.62
CA GLY A 103 19.03 -46.00 -22.71
C GLY A 103 19.94 -46.38 -23.87
N LYS A 104 21.03 -45.63 -24.13
CA LYS A 104 22.05 -46.02 -25.11
C LYS A 104 22.88 -47.19 -24.60
N ILE A 105 23.28 -47.16 -23.32
CA ILE A 105 24.01 -48.25 -22.67
C ILE A 105 23.19 -49.55 -22.73
N ASP A 106 21.89 -49.50 -22.40
CA ASP A 106 20.99 -50.66 -22.49
C ASP A 106 20.94 -51.23 -23.92
N LYS A 107 20.85 -50.37 -24.95
CA LYS A 107 20.90 -50.81 -26.35
C LYS A 107 22.22 -51.48 -26.72
N ASP A 108 23.34 -51.05 -26.17
CA ASP A 108 24.63 -51.69 -26.42
C ASP A 108 24.75 -53.03 -25.69
N VAL A 109 24.21 -53.15 -24.47
CA VAL A 109 24.10 -54.43 -23.76
C VAL A 109 23.25 -55.43 -24.54
N VAL A 110 22.10 -54.99 -25.07
CA VAL A 110 21.22 -55.80 -25.94
C VAL A 110 21.99 -56.39 -27.13
N LYS A 111 22.81 -55.57 -27.82
CA LYS A 111 23.61 -56.04 -28.97
C LYS A 111 24.70 -57.05 -28.60
N ILE A 112 25.27 -56.94 -27.40
CA ILE A 112 26.39 -57.79 -26.97
C ILE A 112 25.90 -59.11 -26.37
N ALA A 113 24.86 -59.05 -25.54
CA ALA A 113 24.38 -60.19 -24.75
C ALA A 113 23.15 -60.86 -25.34
N ASP A 114 22.65 -60.38 -26.50
CA ASP A 114 21.45 -60.88 -27.18
C ASP A 114 20.22 -60.95 -26.25
N THR A 115 20.12 -59.95 -25.37
CA THR A 115 19.05 -59.80 -24.37
C THR A 115 18.00 -58.79 -24.85
N THR A 116 16.89 -58.67 -24.13
CA THR A 116 15.86 -57.66 -24.40
C THR A 116 16.16 -56.34 -23.69
N SER A 117 15.75 -55.22 -24.30
CA SER A 117 15.89 -53.88 -23.72
C SER A 117 15.11 -53.76 -22.41
N SER A 118 15.72 -53.14 -21.40
CA SER A 118 15.17 -52.99 -20.06
C SER A 118 14.89 -51.54 -19.68
N VAL A 119 15.38 -50.58 -20.48
CA VAL A 119 15.33 -49.15 -20.15
C VAL A 119 14.66 -48.35 -21.27
N GLU A 120 13.57 -47.68 -20.93
CA GLU A 120 12.94 -46.67 -21.78
C GLU A 120 13.05 -45.28 -21.13
N PRO A 121 13.89 -44.37 -21.68
CA PRO A 121 14.07 -43.04 -21.09
C PRO A 121 12.80 -42.18 -21.17
N VAL A 122 12.22 -41.86 -20.02
CA VAL A 122 11.13 -40.89 -19.88
C VAL A 122 11.71 -39.51 -19.60
N LEU A 123 11.33 -38.53 -20.42
CA LEU A 123 11.80 -37.15 -20.26
C LEU A 123 10.81 -36.33 -19.46
N ILE A 124 11.34 -35.40 -18.67
CA ILE A 124 10.54 -34.41 -17.93
C ILE A 124 10.75 -33.02 -18.51
N ASP A 125 9.69 -32.21 -18.48
CA ASP A 125 9.74 -30.84 -18.97
C ASP A 125 10.48 -29.91 -18.00
N ARG A 126 11.17 -28.92 -18.57
CA ARG A 126 11.81 -27.88 -17.78
C ARG A 126 10.76 -26.89 -17.27
N PRO A 127 11.00 -26.22 -16.14
CA PRO A 127 10.15 -25.13 -15.69
C PRO A 127 10.03 -24.05 -16.77
N LEU A 128 8.81 -23.59 -17.04
CA LEU A 128 8.58 -22.42 -17.88
C LEU A 128 8.97 -21.18 -17.08
N MET A 129 10.03 -20.53 -17.50
CA MET A 129 10.32 -19.17 -17.06
C MET A 129 9.56 -18.22 -17.97
N GLY A 130 8.91 -17.21 -17.39
CA GLY A 130 8.48 -16.08 -18.21
C GLY A 130 9.74 -15.48 -18.83
N ASP A 131 9.79 -15.42 -20.16
CA ASP A 131 10.77 -14.59 -20.83
C ASP A 131 10.46 -13.15 -20.40
N ASP A 132 11.40 -12.51 -19.71
CA ASP A 132 11.33 -11.09 -19.39
C ASP A 132 11.49 -10.31 -20.71
N ASP A 133 10.39 -10.12 -21.44
CA ASP A 133 10.23 -9.10 -22.50
C ASP A 133 9.85 -7.74 -21.89
#